data_AF-A0A4R0RGE5-F1
#
_entry.id   AF-A0A4R0RGE5-F1
#
_cell.length_a   1.000
_cell.length_b   1.000
_cell.length_c   1.000
_cell.angle_alpha   90.00
_cell.angle_beta   90.00
_cell.angle_gamma   90.00
#
_symmetry.space_group_name_H-M   'P 1'
#
loop_
_entity.id
_entity.type
_entity.pdbx_description
1 polymer ?
#
loop_
_entity_poly.entity_id
_entity_poly.type
_entity_poly.pdbx_seq_one_letter_code
_entity_poly.pdbx_strand_id
1 'polypeptide(L)' 'MSNQHRQARIAALEQEVAELQKVLGEGQNADEIVSKHIKLLHRYNEAKDATQILIGKLAMHRGSTIKEVHEEYGLLPTD' A
#
# COMPACT_ATOMS: atom_id res chain seq x y z
N MET A 1 -32.91 -35.36 -0.48
CA MET A 1 -31.43 -35.47 -0.51
C MET A 1 -30.76 -34.26 -1.17
N SER A 2 -30.99 -33.96 -2.45
CA SER A 2 -30.30 -32.86 -3.16
C SER A 2 -30.50 -31.45 -2.54
N ASN A 3 -31.73 -31.07 -2.20
CA ASN A 3 -32.00 -29.73 -1.64
C ASN A 3 -31.47 -29.53 -0.21
N GLN A 4 -31.50 -30.56 0.65
CA GLN A 4 -30.99 -30.45 2.02
C GLN A 4 -29.47 -30.27 2.06
N HIS A 5 -28.73 -31.00 1.22
CA HIS A 5 -27.27 -30.82 1.12
C HIS A 5 -26.89 -29.46 0.54
N ARG A 6 -27.68 -28.96 -0.43
CA ARG A 6 -27.49 -27.61 -0.98
C ARG A 6 -27.77 -26.53 0.07
N GLN A 7 -28.81 -26.68 0.87
CA GLN A 7 -29.13 -25.76 1.96
C GLN A 7 -28.05 -25.76 3.06
N ALA A 8 -27.56 -26.94 3.44
CA ALA A 8 -26.47 -27.06 4.40
C ALA A 8 -25.17 -26.44 3.88
N ARG A 9 -24.90 -26.58 2.57
CA ARG A 9 -23.73 -25.96 1.93
C ARG A 9 -23.84 -24.43 1.90
N ILE A 10 -25.03 -23.89 1.62
CA ILE A 10 -25.28 -22.45 1.64
C ILE A 10 -25.07 -21.89 3.04
N ALA A 11 -25.66 -22.53 4.06
CA ALA A 11 -25.51 -22.09 5.46
C ALA A 11 -24.04 -22.10 5.93
N ALA A 12 -23.26 -23.13 5.54
CA ALA A 12 -21.83 -23.18 5.85
C ALA A 12 -21.05 -22.03 5.20
N LEU A 13 -21.34 -21.72 3.93
CA LEU A 13 -20.69 -20.62 3.20
C LEU A 13 -21.08 -19.25 3.77
N GLU A 14 -22.34 -19.05 4.17
CA GLU A 14 -22.79 -17.81 4.82
C GLU A 14 -22.07 -17.59 6.16
N GLN A 15 -21.86 -18.67 6.92
CA GLN A 15 -21.16 -18.61 8.20
C GLN A 15 -19.67 -18.28 8.01
N GLU A 16 -19.02 -18.87 7.00
CA GLU A 16 -17.63 -18.56 6.63
C GLU A 16 -17.48 -17.10 6.17
N VAL A 17 -18.42 -16.60 5.35
CA VAL A 17 -18.43 -15.18 4.95
C VAL A 17 -18.57 -14.26 6.16
N ALA A 18 -19.44 -14.60 7.12
CA ALA A 18 -19.63 -13.80 8.33
C ALA A 18 -18.37 -13.78 9.24
N GLU A 19 -17.66 -14.89 9.35
CA GLU A 19 -16.39 -14.93 10.10
C GLU A 19 -15.30 -14.11 9.40
N LEU A 20 -15.17 -14.23 8.08
CA LEU A 20 -14.21 -13.45 7.29
C LEU A 20 -14.50 -11.95 7.38
N GLN A 21 -15.77 -11.54 7.37
CA GLN A 21 -16.17 -10.15 7.55
C GLN A 21 -15.83 -9.61 8.95
N LYS A 22 -15.96 -10.43 10.00
CA LYS A 22 -15.56 -10.03 11.38
C LYS A 22 -14.05 -9.79 11.48
N VAL A 23 -13.24 -10.62 10.84
CA VAL A 23 -11.77 -10.46 10.81
C VAL A 23 -11.38 -9.17 10.09
N LEU A 24 -12.09 -8.81 9.02
CA LEU A 24 -11.85 -7.60 8.24
C LEU A 24 -12.26 -6.31 8.98
N GLY A 25 -13.19 -6.42 9.94
CA GLY A 25 -13.78 -5.29 10.66
C GLY A 25 -15.12 -4.86 10.05
N GLU A 26 -16.10 -4.57 10.90
CA GLU A 26 -17.44 -4.17 10.47
C GLU A 26 -17.39 -2.92 9.56
N GLY A 27 -18.01 -3.03 8.38
CA GLY A 27 -18.10 -1.93 7.42
C GLY A 27 -16.82 -1.61 6.64
N GLN A 28 -15.75 -2.40 6.79
CA GLN A 28 -14.53 -2.22 6.01
C GLN A 28 -14.59 -3.04 4.72
N ASN A 29 -14.32 -2.38 3.60
CA ASN A 29 -14.19 -3.03 2.30
C ASN A 29 -12.70 -3.28 2.02
N ALA A 30 -12.29 -4.56 1.96
CA ALA A 30 -10.91 -4.97 1.74
C ALA A 30 -10.35 -4.35 0.45
N ASP A 31 -11.16 -4.34 -0.61
CA ASP A 31 -10.76 -3.84 -1.92
C ASP A 31 -10.51 -2.32 -1.88
N GLU A 32 -11.31 -1.58 -1.13
CA GLU A 32 -11.11 -0.13 -0.94
C GLU A 32 -9.84 0.16 -0.16
N ILE A 33 -9.56 -0.62 0.90
CA ILE A 33 -8.35 -0.47 1.71
C ILE A 33 -7.12 -0.75 0.85
N VAL A 34 -7.12 -1.86 0.11
CA VAL A 34 -6.02 -2.24 -0.77
C VAL A 34 -5.84 -1.20 -1.88
N SER A 35 -6.93 -0.78 -2.53
CA SER A 35 -6.90 0.24 -3.58
C SER A 35 -6.32 1.56 -3.06
N LYS A 36 -6.71 1.99 -1.85
CA LYS A 36 -6.18 3.19 -1.21
C LYS A 36 -4.67 3.06 -0.95
N HIS A 37 -4.20 1.93 -0.44
CA HIS A 37 -2.78 1.69 -0.21
C HIS A 37 -1.98 1.71 -1.52
N ILE A 38 -2.48 1.05 -2.57
CA ILE A 38 -1.85 1.05 -3.90
C ILE A 38 -1.70 2.48 -4.43
N LYS A 39 -2.77 3.30 -4.34
CA LYS A 39 -2.74 4.70 -4.77
C LYS A 39 -1.72 5.53 -3.99
N LEU A 40 -1.67 5.36 -2.67
CA LEU A 40 -0.70 6.05 -1.83
C LEU A 40 0.74 5.66 -2.18
N LEU A 41 0.98 4.37 -2.43
CA LEU A 41 2.30 3.87 -2.81
C LEU A 41 2.76 4.43 -4.16
N HIS A 42 1.88 4.46 -5.17
CA HIS A 42 2.20 5.08 -6.46
C HIS A 42 2.51 6.57 -6.31
N ARG A 43 1.69 7.30 -5.56
CA ARG A 43 1.91 8.73 -5.32
C ARG A 43 3.23 9.00 -4.59
N TYR A 44 3.57 8.16 -3.61
CA TYR A 44 4.85 8.24 -2.92
C TYR A 44 6.01 8.00 -3.88
N ASN A 45 5.95 6.96 -4.71
CA ASN A 45 7.00 6.65 -5.68
C ASN A 45 7.17 7.78 -6.70
N GLU A 46 6.08 8.32 -7.26
CA GLU A 46 6.15 9.45 -8.19
C GLU A 46 6.82 10.68 -7.56
N ALA A 47 6.45 11.02 -6.33
CA ALA A 47 7.05 12.14 -5.60
C ALA A 47 8.53 11.89 -5.30
N LYS A 48 8.87 10.66 -4.87
CA LYS A 48 10.25 10.24 -4.61
C LYS A 48 11.10 10.33 -5.87
N ASP A 49 10.62 9.83 -7.00
CA ASP A 49 11.35 9.83 -8.27
C ASP A 49 11.57 11.25 -8.80
N ALA A 50 10.54 12.10 -8.75
CA ALA A 50 10.67 13.52 -9.09
C ALA A 50 11.71 14.22 -8.20
N THR A 51 11.68 13.93 -6.90
CA THR A 51 12.65 14.47 -5.93
C THR A 51 14.07 13.99 -6.26
N GLN A 52 14.25 12.70 -6.58
CA GLN A 52 15.55 12.14 -6.92
C GLN A 52 16.16 12.78 -8.17
N ILE A 53 15.33 13.08 -9.18
CA ILE A 53 15.74 13.81 -10.39
C ILE A 53 16.24 15.21 -10.02
N LEU A 54 15.51 15.92 -9.15
CA LEU A 54 15.89 17.26 -8.71
C LEU A 54 17.19 17.24 -7.89
N ILE A 55 17.35 16.26 -7.00
CA ILE A 55 18.59 16.06 -6.23
C ILE A 55 19.76 15.79 -7.17
N GLY A 56 19.59 14.95 -8.20
CA GLY A 56 20.64 14.70 -9.19
C GLY A 56 21.08 15.97 -9.93
N LYS A 57 20.11 16.80 -10.34
CA LYS A 57 20.40 18.10 -10.96
C LYS A 57 21.09 19.07 -10.00
N LEU A 58 20.65 19.10 -8.75
CA LEU A 58 21.21 19.97 -7.71
C LEU A 58 22.67 19.59 -7.41
N ALA A 59 22.93 18.30 -7.25
CA ALA A 59 24.28 17.75 -7.03
C ALA A 59 25.21 18.14 -8.19
N MET A 60 24.77 17.95 -9.44
CA MET A 60 25.53 18.35 -10.62
C MET A 60 25.82 19.85 -10.66
N HIS A 61 24.84 20.70 -10.35
CA HIS A 61 25.03 22.15 -10.32
C HIS A 61 25.99 22.60 -9.21
N ARG A 62 25.98 21.91 -8.06
CA ARG A 62 26.86 22.21 -6.91
C ARG A 62 28.26 21.59 -7.03
N GLY A 63 28.49 20.73 -8.02
CA GLY A 63 29.72 19.92 -8.11
C GLY A 63 29.86 18.94 -6.93
N SER A 64 28.74 18.58 -6.29
CA SER A 64 28.68 17.64 -5.19
C SER A 64 28.09 16.30 -5.64
N THR A 65 28.19 15.29 -4.79
CA THR A 65 27.57 13.99 -5.00
C THR A 65 26.13 13.98 -4.51
N ILE A 66 25.32 13.06 -5.05
CA ILE A 66 23.94 12.85 -4.61
C ILE A 66 23.89 12.50 -3.11
N LYS A 67 24.89 11.76 -2.61
CA LYS A 67 24.97 11.34 -1.21
C LYS A 67 25.17 12.52 -0.27
N GLU A 68 26.08 13.44 -0.59
CA GLU A 68 26.31 14.67 0.19
C GLU A 68 25.04 15.54 0.25
N VAL A 69 24.27 15.61 -0.84
CA VAL A 69 22.98 16.30 -0.84
C VAL A 69 21.98 15.56 0.06
N HIS A 70 21.92 14.23 0.05
CA HIS A 70 21.05 13.50 0.98
C HIS A 70 21.44 13.74 2.44
N GLU A 71 22.74 13.82 2.74
CA GLU A 71 23.25 14.14 4.08
C GLU A 71 22.88 15.56 4.51
N GLU A 72 23.07 16.55 3.65
CA GLU A 72 22.72 17.97 3.89
C GLU A 72 21.23 18.16 4.21
N TYR A 73 20.35 17.47 3.49
CA TYR A 73 18.90 17.57 3.66
C TYR A 73 18.32 16.55 4.65
N GLY A 74 19.16 15.74 5.33
CA GLY A 74 18.69 14.75 6.31
C GLY A 74 17.83 13.63 5.71
N LEU A 75 18.09 13.26 4.45
CA LEU A 75 17.39 12.23 3.69
C LEU A 75 18.08 10.86 3.77
N LEU A 76 19.04 10.70 4.67
CA LEU A 76 19.66 9.41 4.93
C LEU A 76 18.62 8.43 5.51
N PRO A 77 18.72 7.13 5.22
CA PRO A 77 17.90 6.13 5.87
C PRO A 77 18.10 6.23 7.39
N THR A 78 17.05 6.54 8.14
CA THR A 78 16.99 6.26 9.57
C THR A 78 16.64 4.78 9.73
N ASP A 79 17.50 4.05 10.44
CA ASP A 79 17.25 2.67 10.89
C ASP A 79 15.95 2.55 11.70
#